data_AF-A0AAW6GIC1-F1
#
_entry.id   AF-A0AAW6GIC1-F1
#
_cell.length_a   1.000
_cell.length_b   1.000
_cell.length_c   1.000
_cell.angle_alpha   90.00
_cell.angle_beta   90.00
_cell.angle_gamma   90.00
#
_symmetry.space_group_name_H-M   'P 1'
#
loop_
_entity.id
_entity.type
_entity.pdbx_description
1 polymer ?
#
loop_
_entity_poly.entity_id
_entity_poly.type
_entity_poly.pdbx_seq_one_letter_code
_entity_poly.pdbx_strand_id
1 'polypeptide(L)'
;MNNYKFNSLNMKGIFTSGKFDTRTGSVETAGDRATLTRVFNDVPFESEESFAYIMLPQSLESNKMDIEIYLLLNDSEVKYTTPITPSTNGQFEGGKKYTYNITVKNTGITIENANIVPLGKW
;
A
#
# COMPACT_ATOMS: atom_id res chain seq x y z
N MET A 1 4.83 -23.99 16.92
CA MET A 1 5.38 -22.69 16.52
C MET A 1 4.77 -22.33 15.17
N ASN A 2 4.35 -21.08 15.01
CA ASN A 2 3.89 -20.58 13.72
C ASN A 2 5.13 -20.37 12.84
N ASN A 3 5.27 -21.16 11.77
CA ASN A 3 6.45 -21.11 10.89
C ASN A 3 6.32 -20.09 9.76
N TYR A 4 5.27 -19.27 9.80
CA TYR A 4 5.10 -18.18 8.86
C TYR A 4 6.04 -17.01 9.19
N LYS A 5 6.56 -16.37 8.15
CA LYS A 5 7.26 -15.08 8.20
C LYS A 5 6.71 -14.16 7.12
N PHE A 6 6.72 -12.85 7.36
CA PHE A 6 6.45 -11.89 6.29
C PHE A 6 7.63 -11.88 5.30
N ASN A 7 7.34 -11.89 4.00
CA ASN A 7 8.34 -11.77 2.95
C ASN A 7 8.26 -10.41 2.26
N SER A 8 7.09 -10.08 1.71
CA SER A 8 6.89 -8.81 1.03
C SER A 8 5.43 -8.37 1.02
N LEU A 9 5.25 -7.06 0.82
CA LEU A 9 3.98 -6.44 0.49
C LEU A 9 4.16 -5.61 -0.79
N ASN A 10 3.31 -5.86 -1.78
CA ASN A 10 3.34 -5.19 -3.07
C ASN A 10 2.09 -4.33 -3.25
N MET A 11 2.30 -3.06 -3.56
CA MET A 11 1.25 -2.11 -3.96
C MET A 11 1.27 -1.97 -5.48
N LYS A 12 0.22 -2.47 -6.14
CA LYS A 12 0.17 -2.62 -7.61
C LYS A 12 -0.54 -1.45 -8.27
N GLY A 13 -0.13 -1.11 -9.50
CA GLY A 13 -0.94 -0.25 -10.37
C GLY A 13 -0.88 1.23 -10.01
N ILE A 14 0.25 1.71 -9.52
CA ILE A 14 0.43 3.12 -9.12
C ILE A 14 1.45 3.84 -9.99
N PHE A 15 1.27 5.14 -10.20
CA PHE A 15 2.32 5.98 -10.75
C PHE A 15 3.36 6.27 -9.66
N THR A 16 4.63 6.03 -10.01
CA THR A 16 5.80 6.33 -9.17
C THR A 16 6.58 7.55 -9.65
N SER A 17 6.18 8.14 -10.78
CA SER A 17 6.82 9.31 -11.36
C SER A 17 5.78 10.34 -11.84
N GLY A 18 6.21 11.58 -11.92
CA GLY A 18 5.35 12.71 -12.27
C GLY A 18 6.13 14.01 -12.38
N LYS A 19 5.41 15.09 -12.65
CA LYS A 19 5.92 16.46 -12.72
C LYS A 19 5.26 17.28 -11.63
N PHE A 20 6.04 18.16 -11.02
CA PHE A 20 5.57 19.12 -10.02
C PHE A 20 5.83 20.54 -10.53
N ASP A 21 4.77 21.32 -10.68
CA ASP A 21 4.88 22.74 -11.02
C ASP A 21 5.11 23.55 -9.74
N THR A 22 6.35 23.99 -9.54
CA THR A 22 6.75 24.79 -8.36
C THR A 22 6.05 26.14 -8.24
N ARG A 23 5.47 26.68 -9.32
CA ARG A 23 4.74 27.96 -9.31
C ARG A 23 3.30 27.79 -8.83
N THR A 24 2.66 26.68 -9.19
CA THR A 24 1.23 26.44 -8.92
C THR A 24 0.98 25.41 -7.82
N GLY A 25 1.97 24.59 -7.49
CA GLY A 25 1.84 23.45 -6.58
C GLY A 25 1.15 22.23 -7.20
N SER A 26 0.84 22.27 -8.50
CA SER A 26 0.17 21.18 -9.21
C SER A 26 1.10 19.98 -9.42
N VAL A 27 0.55 18.77 -9.29
CA VAL A 27 1.23 17.51 -9.58
C VAL A 27 0.51 16.81 -10.72
N GLU A 28 1.28 16.36 -11.72
CA GLU A 28 0.80 15.52 -12.80
C GLU A 28 1.56 14.19 -12.80
N THR A 29 0.84 13.07 -12.79
CA THR A 29 1.45 11.73 -12.90
C THR A 29 1.99 11.49 -14.31
N ALA A 30 3.09 10.75 -14.45
CA ALA A 30 3.71 10.43 -15.73
C ALA A 30 4.28 9.00 -15.75
N GLY A 31 4.48 8.47 -16.97
CA GLY A 31 5.04 7.14 -17.19
C GLY A 31 4.01 6.02 -16.99
N ASP A 32 4.51 4.79 -16.94
CA ASP A 32 3.67 3.60 -16.71
C ASP A 32 3.37 3.40 -15.22
N ARG A 33 2.26 2.72 -14.93
CA ARG A 33 1.94 2.25 -13.59
C ARG A 33 2.91 1.13 -13.20
N ALA A 34 3.43 1.20 -11.98
CA ALA A 34 4.42 0.29 -11.44
C ALA A 34 3.90 -0.43 -10.18
N THR A 35 4.77 -1.28 -9.62
CA THR A 35 4.61 -1.91 -8.32
C THR A 35 5.60 -1.30 -7.34
N LEU A 36 5.13 -0.92 -6.15
CA LEU A 36 5.99 -0.54 -5.05
C LEU A 36 6.01 -1.65 -4.01
N THR A 37 7.21 -2.15 -3.70
CA THR A 37 7.42 -3.32 -2.84
C THR A 37 8.03 -2.92 -1.52
N ARG A 38 7.42 -3.39 -0.42
CA ARG A 38 8.04 -3.46 0.90
C ARG A 38 8.58 -4.86 1.11
N VAL A 39 9.89 -5.00 1.29
CA VAL A 39 10.51 -6.27 1.69
C VAL A 39 10.59 -6.34 3.22
N PHE A 40 10.27 -7.50 3.76
CA PHE A 40 10.40 -7.84 5.18
C PHE A 40 11.52 -8.86 5.33
N ASN A 41 12.60 -8.48 6.02
CA ASN A 41 13.73 -9.37 6.25
C ASN A 41 13.59 -10.01 7.63
N ASP A 42 13.37 -11.31 7.67
CA ASP A 42 13.27 -12.11 8.90
C ASP A 42 12.22 -11.62 9.91
N VAL A 43 11.11 -11.06 9.43
CA VAL A 43 10.01 -10.60 10.28
C VAL A 43 9.07 -11.76 10.63
N PRO A 44 8.94 -12.14 11.93
CA PRO A 44 8.00 -13.17 12.35
C PRO A 44 6.55 -12.79 12.07
N PHE A 45 5.70 -13.78 11.78
CA PHE A 45 4.29 -13.57 11.47
C PHE A 45 3.48 -12.86 12.58
N GLU A 46 3.85 -13.05 13.85
CA GLU A 46 3.15 -12.45 15.00
C GLU A 46 3.57 -10.98 15.25
N SER A 47 4.45 -10.41 14.44
CA SER A 47 4.96 -9.05 14.62
C SER A 47 3.93 -8.02 14.14
N GLU A 48 3.86 -6.90 14.85
CA GLU A 48 3.14 -5.72 14.38
C GLU A 48 4.13 -4.79 13.67
N GLU A 49 3.87 -4.53 12.38
CA GLU A 49 4.72 -3.72 11.53
C GLU A 49 3.95 -2.51 11.01
N SER A 50 4.64 -1.36 10.93
CA SER A 50 4.10 -0.13 10.38
C SER A 50 5.11 0.53 9.46
N PHE A 51 4.65 0.99 8.30
CA PHE A 51 5.47 1.69 7.32
C PHE A 51 4.63 2.76 6.61
N ALA A 52 5.31 3.74 6.02
CA ALA A 52 4.68 4.83 5.30
C ALA A 52 5.43 5.15 4.01
N TYR A 53 4.67 5.57 3.00
CA TYR A 53 5.18 6.02 1.71
C TYR A 53 4.61 7.40 1.40
N ILE A 54 5.45 8.29 0.85
CA ILE A 54 5.00 9.52 0.22
C ILE A 54 4.72 9.19 -1.24
N MET A 55 3.49 9.43 -1.68
CA MET A 55 3.02 9.09 -3.02
C MET A 55 2.52 10.33 -3.74
N LEU A 56 2.61 10.32 -5.07
CA LEU A 56 2.00 11.36 -5.90
C LEU A 56 0.47 11.27 -5.78
N PRO A 57 -0.24 12.42 -5.73
CA PRO A 57 -1.68 12.45 -5.90
C PRO A 57 -2.05 11.81 -7.24
N GLN A 58 -2.98 10.86 -7.24
CA GLN A 58 -3.27 10.06 -8.44
C GLN A 58 -4.62 9.37 -8.37
N SER A 59 -5.29 9.24 -9.53
CA SER A 59 -6.44 8.35 -9.68
C SER A 59 -5.97 6.90 -9.86
N LEU A 60 -6.71 5.98 -9.28
CA LEU A 60 -6.46 4.55 -9.37
C LEU A 60 -7.23 3.94 -10.53
N GLU A 61 -6.59 2.99 -11.21
CA GLU A 61 -7.26 2.22 -12.25
C GLU A 61 -8.37 1.37 -11.61
N SER A 62 -9.56 1.35 -12.24
CA SER A 62 -10.75 0.69 -11.70
C SER A 62 -11.10 1.10 -10.25
N ASN A 63 -10.72 2.31 -9.84
CA ASN A 63 -10.94 2.88 -8.50
C ASN A 63 -10.30 2.09 -7.34
N LYS A 64 -9.32 1.23 -7.61
CA LYS A 64 -8.69 0.38 -6.59
C LYS A 64 -7.18 0.25 -6.77
N MET A 65 -6.50 -0.10 -5.69
CA MET A 65 -5.09 -0.52 -5.71
C MET A 65 -5.01 -1.93 -5.13
N ASP A 66 -4.50 -2.89 -5.90
CA ASP A 66 -4.33 -4.25 -5.40
C ASP A 66 -3.12 -4.31 -4.46
N ILE A 67 -3.33 -4.88 -3.27
CA ILE A 67 -2.29 -5.21 -2.31
C ILE A 67 -2.05 -6.71 -2.39
N GLU A 68 -0.80 -7.12 -2.67
CA GLU A 68 -0.37 -8.50 -2.55
C GLU A 68 0.54 -8.64 -1.33
N ILE A 69 0.26 -9.62 -0.46
CA ILE A 69 1.08 -9.95 0.70
C ILE A 69 1.62 -11.35 0.51
N TYR A 70 2.92 -11.49 0.67
CA TYR A 70 3.65 -12.73 0.54
C TYR A 70 4.18 -13.16 1.90
N LEU A 71 3.84 -14.39 2.29
CA LEU A 71 4.35 -15.04 3.49
C LEU A 71 5.25 -16.21 3.10
N LEU A 72 6.28 -16.47 3.90
CA LEU A 72 7.10 -17.68 3.79
C LEU A 72 6.66 -18.68 4.85
N LEU A 73 6.37 -19.90 4.42
CA LEU A 73 6.14 -21.07 5.28
C LEU A 73 7.19 -22.13 4.95
N ASN A 74 8.17 -22.34 5.82
CA ASN A 74 9.26 -23.30 5.58
C ASN A 74 9.87 -23.14 4.17
N ASP A 75 10.20 -21.90 3.80
CA ASP A 75 10.76 -21.50 2.49
C ASP A 75 9.81 -21.61 1.28
N SER A 76 8.56 -22.02 1.48
CA SER A 76 7.51 -21.95 0.46
C SER A 76 6.73 -20.66 0.57
N GLU A 77 6.52 -19.99 -0.56
CA GLU A 77 5.83 -18.71 -0.59
C GLU A 77 4.31 -18.89 -0.76
N VAL A 78 3.54 -18.19 0.07
CA VAL A 78 2.08 -18.11 -0.01
C VAL A 78 1.69 -16.67 -0.28
N LYS A 79 0.85 -16.46 -1.29
CA LYS A 79 0.39 -15.14 -1.72
C LYS A 79 -1.08 -14.93 -1.35
N TYR A 80 -1.39 -13.77 -0.81
CA TYR A 80 -2.75 -13.26 -0.65
C TYR A 80 -2.89 -11.94 -1.41
N THR A 81 -4.03 -11.74 -2.06
CA THR A 81 -4.32 -10.52 -2.82
C THR A 81 -5.65 -9.95 -2.34
N THR A 82 -5.68 -8.64 -2.06
CA THR A 82 -6.91 -7.93 -1.72
C THR A 82 -6.80 -6.47 -2.18
N PRO A 83 -7.87 -5.87 -2.72
CA PRO A 83 -7.84 -4.48 -3.12
C PRO A 83 -8.00 -3.54 -1.93
N ILE A 84 -7.41 -2.35 -2.03
CA ILE A 84 -7.87 -1.18 -1.30
C ILE A 84 -8.64 -0.25 -2.24
N THR A 85 -9.76 0.26 -1.75
CA THR A 85 -10.62 1.20 -2.48
C THR A 85 -10.72 2.46 -1.64
N PRO A 86 -9.98 3.54 -1.99
CA PRO A 86 -10.08 4.81 -1.27
C PRO A 86 -11.51 5.35 -1.32
N SER A 87 -12.03 5.83 -0.18
CA SER A 87 -13.34 6.47 -0.08
C SER A 87 -13.43 7.80 -0.86
N THR A 88 -12.29 8.31 -1.33
CA THR A 88 -12.12 9.46 -2.19
C THR A 88 -12.32 9.10 -3.67
N ASN A 89 -13.42 8.41 -3.98
CA ASN A 89 -13.82 8.02 -5.35
C ASN A 89 -12.69 7.40 -6.19
N GLY A 90 -11.88 6.53 -5.59
CA GLY A 90 -10.78 5.86 -6.30
C GLY A 90 -9.53 6.71 -6.52
N GLN A 91 -9.35 7.81 -5.79
CA GLN A 91 -8.17 8.68 -5.90
C GLN A 91 -7.38 8.73 -4.58
N PHE A 92 -6.05 8.81 -4.66
CA PHE A 92 -5.23 9.37 -3.58
C PHE A 92 -5.05 10.87 -3.81
N GLU A 93 -5.61 11.69 -2.95
CA GLU A 93 -5.54 13.15 -3.06
C GLU A 93 -4.29 13.71 -2.38
N GLY A 94 -3.80 14.85 -2.88
CA GLY A 94 -2.66 15.54 -2.31
C GLY A 94 -2.94 16.13 -0.93
N GLY A 95 -1.91 16.20 -0.09
CA GLY A 95 -2.00 16.78 1.24
C GLY A 95 -2.82 15.96 2.25
N LYS A 96 -3.10 14.69 1.96
CA LYS A 96 -3.78 13.76 2.88
C LYS A 96 -2.87 12.61 3.31
N LYS A 97 -3.06 12.13 4.53
CA LYS A 97 -2.50 10.89 5.06
C LYS A 97 -3.61 9.84 5.08
N TYR A 98 -3.37 8.72 4.40
CA TYR A 98 -4.24 7.55 4.37
C TYR A 98 -3.62 6.47 5.25
N THR A 99 -4.30 6.05 6.31
CA THR A 99 -3.83 4.99 7.22
C THR A 99 -4.73 3.78 7.09
N TYR A 100 -4.17 2.65 6.69
CA TYR A 100 -4.88 1.38 6.56
C TYR A 100 -4.37 0.39 7.60
N ASN A 101 -5.29 -0.24 8.34
CA ASN A 101 -4.96 -1.38 9.18
C ASN A 101 -5.16 -2.66 8.36
N ILE A 102 -4.12 -3.49 8.32
CA ILE A 102 -4.14 -4.76 7.60
C ILE A 102 -3.97 -5.86 8.62
N THR A 103 -4.94 -6.77 8.69
CA THR A 103 -4.83 -8.00 9.47
C THR A 103 -4.54 -9.16 8.53
N VAL A 104 -3.47 -9.89 8.82
CA VAL A 104 -3.06 -11.08 8.06
C VAL A 104 -3.29 -12.30 8.93
N LYS A 105 -3.98 -13.29 8.37
CA LYS A 105 -4.19 -14.62 8.95
C LYS A 105 -3.61 -15.64 7.98
N ASN A 106 -3.25 -16.82 8.47
CA ASN A 106 -2.84 -17.94 7.61
C ASN A 106 -3.96 -18.43 6.67
N THR A 107 -5.20 -17.97 6.85
CA THR A 107 -6.34 -18.27 5.99
C THR A 107 -6.73 -17.13 5.05
N GLY A 108 -6.15 -15.93 5.19
CA GLY A 108 -6.51 -14.78 4.37
C GLY A 108 -6.09 -13.44 4.95
N ILE A 109 -6.45 -12.37 4.25
CA ILE A 109 -6.12 -10.99 4.62
C ILE A 109 -7.38 -10.13 4.66
N THR A 110 -7.43 -9.19 5.60
CA THR A 110 -8.50 -8.19 5.70
C THR A 110 -7.87 -6.81 5.83
N ILE A 111 -8.40 -5.83 5.08
CA ILE A 111 -7.98 -4.43 5.15
C ILE A 111 -9.17 -3.60 5.59
N GLU A 112 -8.98 -2.82 6.65
CA GLU A 112 -9.99 -1.88 7.13
C GLU A 112 -10.08 -0.63 6.24
N ASN A 113 -11.19 0.10 6.35
CA ASN A 113 -11.30 1.39 5.69
C ASN A 113 -10.21 2.35 6.17
N ALA A 114 -9.69 3.15 5.25
CA ALA A 114 -8.65 4.10 5.59
C ALA A 114 -9.14 5.16 6.58
N ASN A 115 -8.36 5.43 7.61
CA ASN A 115 -8.46 6.71 8.33
C ASN A 115 -7.73 7.78 7.51
N ILE A 116 -8.47 8.81 7.07
CA ILE A 116 -7.97 9.85 6.17
C ILE A 116 -7.95 11.19 6.90
N VAL A 117 -6.78 11.79 7.03
CA VAL A 117 -6.58 13.07 7.72
C VAL A 117 -5.71 14.02 6.89
N PRO A 118 -5.79 15.35 7.08
CA PRO A 118 -4.83 16.27 6.48
C PRO A 118 -3.39 15.97 6.92
N LEU A 119 -2.46 16.00 5.97
CA LEU A 119 -1.03 15.81 6.25
C LEU A 119 -0.51 16.98 7.09
N GLY A 120 0.05 16.70 8.27
CA GLY A 120 0.61 17.69 9.19
C GLY A 120 -0.26 18.02 10.42
N LYS A 121 -1.45 17.42 10.56
CA LYS A 121 -2.15 17.36 11.84
C LYS A 121 -1.82 16.03 12.52
N TRP A 122 -1.12 16.08 13.65
CA TRP A 122 -0.77 14.95 14.50
C TRP A 122 -1.70 14.91 15.72
#